data_AF-A0A2Z6RRZ0-F1
#
_entry.id   AF-A0A2Z6RRZ0-F1
#
_cell.length_a   1.000
_cell.length_b   1.000
_cell.length_c   1.000
_cell.angle_alpha   90.00
_cell.angle_beta   90.00
_cell.angle_gamma   90.00
#
_symmetry.space_group_name_H-M   'P 1'
#
loop_
_entity.id
_entity.type
_entity.pdbx_description
1 polymer ?
#
loop_
_entity_poly.entity_id
_entity_poly.type
_entity_poly.pdbx_seq_one_letter_code
_entity_poly.pdbx_strand_id
1 'polypeptide(L)'
;MDLSLNCLFLGETSFNDVFTVEIREENIVDNGTVAFKNLAIAHLKFLIWDQRKKMLGIDDPSIMKLWKVNITEKEGHKLEYLKEDNIKQMFNGEFLKSHRTLESYFPTDQGLVAENIHIIAHASDYPNKRPGLDFNEIPLDLNRPPTQLLFSSGLSWAYQESPEMEKVLKGRVRELYNVYKVNKRDKITTPIFLMTAGGGCGKSRNATEFPKVLNKIFANDPELEPCLQEALTFNVSFENDTRIDTSMETNANSVIAKRMFYQIQSSGLQWTEIRDDTGQSPTILNILKRCAKQKNVELKKLAVILIVDGMQNALINDDDGNIQNSLFNSLMTEISILVTNNESPLVIACCTSSLSGIFIKAFNSPQYLISLPIRTSLDPPKFF
;
A
#
# COMPACT_ATOMS: atom_id res chain seq x y z
N MET A 1 -1.44 -37.07 -33.93
CA MET A 1 -2.33 -37.03 -32.77
C MET A 1 -2.10 -35.72 -32.05
N ASP A 2 -3.14 -34.91 -31.92
CA ASP A 2 -3.05 -33.55 -31.38
C ASP A 2 -3.73 -33.54 -30.00
N LEU A 3 -2.92 -33.59 -28.94
CA LEU A 3 -3.41 -33.38 -27.57
C LEU A 3 -3.35 -31.89 -27.27
N SER A 4 -4.46 -31.32 -26.81
CA SER A 4 -4.56 -29.90 -26.48
C SER A 4 -4.68 -29.71 -24.98
N LEU A 5 -3.74 -28.99 -24.39
CA LEU A 5 -3.69 -28.73 -22.95
C LEU A 5 -3.93 -27.26 -22.67
N ASN A 6 -5.03 -26.98 -21.97
CA ASN A 6 -5.31 -25.64 -21.46
C ASN A 6 -4.53 -25.41 -20.16
N CYS A 7 -3.69 -24.41 -20.21
CA CYS A 7 -2.77 -24.03 -19.16
C CYS A 7 -3.16 -22.66 -18.61
N LEU A 8 -3.00 -22.50 -17.30
CA LEU A 8 -3.11 -21.22 -16.61
C LEU A 8 -1.88 -21.04 -15.72
N PHE A 9 -1.31 -19.84 -15.69
CA PHE A 9 -0.26 -19.55 -14.72
C PHE A 9 -0.87 -19.28 -13.34
N LEU A 10 -0.22 -19.78 -12.30
CA LEU A 10 -0.56 -19.46 -10.92
C LEU A 10 -0.45 -17.93 -10.72
N GLY A 11 -1.56 -17.31 -10.31
CA GLY A 11 -1.69 -15.85 -10.18
C GLY A 11 -2.75 -15.24 -11.08
N GLU A 12 -3.05 -15.90 -12.21
CA GLU A 12 -4.16 -15.53 -13.09
C GLU A 12 -5.49 -16.02 -12.50
N THR A 13 -6.54 -15.20 -12.60
CA THR A 13 -7.83 -15.47 -11.96
C THR A 13 -8.99 -15.63 -12.93
N SER A 14 -8.75 -15.48 -14.24
CA SER A 14 -9.77 -15.55 -15.28
C SER A 14 -9.54 -16.66 -16.30
N PHE A 15 -10.63 -17.21 -16.82
CA PHE A 15 -10.59 -18.12 -17.97
C PHE A 15 -10.12 -17.42 -19.27
N ASN A 16 -10.20 -16.09 -19.33
CA ASN A 16 -9.65 -15.31 -20.45
C ASN A 16 -8.11 -15.35 -20.51
N ASP A 17 -7.45 -15.67 -19.40
CA ASP A 17 -5.98 -15.74 -19.30
C ASP A 17 -5.44 -17.15 -19.62
N VAL A 18 -6.35 -18.11 -19.82
CA VAL A 18 -6.03 -19.49 -20.20
C VAL A 18 -5.41 -19.50 -21.60
N PHE A 19 -4.38 -20.30 -21.77
CA PHE A 19 -3.74 -20.51 -23.06
C PHE A 19 -3.56 -21.98 -23.36
N THR A 20 -3.58 -22.29 -24.64
CA THR A 20 -3.56 -23.66 -25.10
C THR A 20 -2.17 -24.03 -25.61
N VAL A 21 -1.66 -25.17 -25.13
CA VAL A 21 -0.44 -25.81 -25.62
C VAL A 21 -0.84 -27.00 -26.47
N GLU A 22 -0.49 -26.96 -27.75
CA GLU A 22 -0.69 -28.06 -28.68
C GLU A 22 0.48 -29.05 -28.60
N ILE A 23 0.17 -30.32 -28.34
CA ILE A 23 1.14 -31.41 -28.34
C ILE A 23 0.89 -32.29 -29.57
N ARG A 24 1.91 -32.37 -30.44
CA ARG A 24 1.86 -33.09 -31.71
C ARG A 24 2.54 -34.46 -31.60
N GLU A 25 2.54 -35.22 -32.69
CA GLU A 25 3.29 -36.49 -32.75
C GLU A 25 4.79 -36.29 -32.55
N GLU A 26 5.30 -35.20 -33.11
CA GLU A 26 6.68 -34.74 -32.99
C GLU A 26 6.69 -33.30 -32.48
N ASN A 27 7.44 -33.06 -31.41
CA ASN A 27 7.46 -31.77 -30.71
C ASN A 27 8.88 -31.22 -30.70
N ILE A 28 9.03 -29.96 -31.09
CA ILE A 28 10.32 -29.26 -31.05
C ILE A 28 10.56 -28.83 -29.60
N VAL A 29 11.63 -29.33 -29.01
CA VAL A 29 12.02 -29.07 -27.63
C VAL A 29 13.50 -28.71 -27.64
N ASP A 30 13.82 -27.49 -27.24
CA ASP A 30 15.15 -26.90 -27.37
C ASP A 30 15.65 -26.98 -28.83
N ASN A 31 16.72 -27.74 -29.10
CA ASN A 31 17.28 -27.95 -30.44
C ASN A 31 16.93 -29.33 -31.05
N GLY A 32 16.04 -30.09 -30.41
CA GLY A 32 15.71 -31.47 -30.79
C GLY A 32 14.23 -31.66 -31.08
N THR A 33 13.90 -32.81 -31.68
CA THR A 33 12.52 -33.26 -31.88
C THR A 33 12.25 -34.48 -31.00
N VAL A 34 11.17 -34.44 -30.22
CA VAL A 34 10.78 -35.52 -29.30
C VAL A 34 9.39 -36.03 -29.68
N ALA A 35 9.30 -37.34 -29.92
CA ALA A 35 8.04 -38.01 -30.19
C ALA A 35 7.13 -38.00 -28.93
N PHE A 36 5.82 -37.86 -29.12
CA PHE A 36 4.81 -37.82 -28.04
C PHE A 36 5.01 -38.92 -26.98
N LYS A 37 5.25 -40.16 -27.42
CA LYS A 37 5.44 -41.34 -26.55
C LYS A 37 6.61 -41.20 -25.57
N ASN A 38 7.60 -40.39 -25.94
CA ASN A 38 8.81 -40.14 -25.16
C ASN A 38 8.82 -38.74 -24.52
N LEU A 39 7.72 -37.99 -24.64
CA LEU A 39 7.64 -36.62 -24.15
C LEU A 39 7.51 -36.63 -22.63
N ALA A 40 8.58 -36.23 -21.93
CA ALA A 40 8.58 -36.09 -20.48
C ALA A 40 7.94 -34.77 -20.04
N ILE A 41 7.54 -34.68 -18.76
CA ILE A 41 7.06 -33.43 -18.17
C ILE A 41 8.11 -32.31 -18.26
N ALA A 42 9.40 -32.62 -18.21
CA ALA A 42 10.46 -31.64 -18.46
C ALA A 42 10.35 -30.98 -19.85
N HIS A 43 9.99 -31.75 -20.88
CA HIS A 43 9.77 -31.23 -22.23
C HIS A 43 8.50 -30.37 -22.30
N LEU A 44 7.44 -30.76 -21.58
CA LEU A 44 6.23 -29.94 -21.48
C LEU A 44 6.50 -28.59 -20.83
N LYS A 45 7.34 -28.52 -19.78
CA LYS A 45 7.76 -27.25 -19.18
C LYS A 45 8.44 -26.34 -20.22
N PHE A 46 9.29 -26.91 -21.08
CA PHE A 46 9.91 -26.17 -22.17
C PHE A 46 8.87 -25.64 -23.16
N LEU A 47 7.91 -26.46 -23.59
CA LEU A 47 6.86 -26.02 -24.53
C LEU A 47 5.99 -24.88 -23.96
N ILE A 48 5.59 -24.99 -22.69
CA ILE A 48 4.86 -23.94 -21.98
C ILE A 48 5.70 -22.65 -21.91
N TRP A 49 6.99 -22.80 -21.56
CA TRP A 49 7.91 -21.67 -21.48
C TRP A 49 8.12 -21.00 -22.83
N ASP A 50 8.37 -21.76 -23.89
CA ASP A 50 8.69 -21.22 -25.22
C ASP A 50 7.54 -20.36 -25.76
N GLN A 51 6.29 -20.82 -25.58
CA GLN A 51 5.09 -20.09 -25.99
C GLN A 51 4.92 -18.75 -25.23
N ARG A 52 5.45 -18.65 -24.00
CA ARG A 52 5.25 -17.49 -23.11
C ARG A 52 6.58 -16.84 -22.67
N LYS A 53 7.68 -17.14 -23.35
CA LYS A 53 9.05 -16.76 -22.97
C LYS A 53 9.22 -15.26 -22.75
N LYS A 54 8.60 -14.45 -23.62
CA LYS A 54 8.63 -12.97 -23.53
C LYS A 54 7.94 -12.43 -22.28
N MET A 55 6.97 -13.17 -21.72
CA MET A 55 6.21 -12.76 -20.54
C MET A 55 6.83 -13.29 -19.24
N LEU A 56 7.45 -14.47 -19.28
CA LEU A 56 7.86 -15.19 -18.07
C LEU A 56 9.13 -14.65 -17.40
N GLY A 57 10.04 -14.01 -18.15
CA GLY A 57 11.29 -13.48 -17.58
C GLY A 57 12.21 -14.54 -16.93
N ILE A 58 11.92 -15.83 -17.13
CA ILE A 58 12.73 -16.95 -16.66
C ILE A 58 13.61 -17.48 -17.81
N ASP A 59 14.88 -17.74 -17.52
CA ASP A 59 15.83 -18.28 -18.51
C ASP A 59 15.94 -19.81 -18.46
N ASP A 60 15.50 -20.43 -17.35
CA ASP A 60 15.48 -21.88 -17.18
C ASP A 60 14.04 -22.39 -17.03
N PRO A 61 13.51 -23.21 -17.96
CA PRO A 61 12.18 -23.81 -17.81
C PRO A 61 12.13 -24.94 -16.76
N SER A 62 13.27 -25.47 -16.31
CA SER A 62 13.33 -26.63 -15.41
C SER A 62 12.76 -26.35 -14.02
N ILE A 63 12.87 -25.10 -13.58
CA ILE A 63 12.38 -24.58 -12.29
C ILE A 63 10.85 -24.48 -12.22
N MET A 64 10.16 -24.50 -13.36
CA MET A 64 8.70 -24.44 -13.40
C MET A 64 8.06 -25.68 -12.74
N LYS A 65 7.13 -25.46 -11.82
CA LYS A 65 6.30 -26.49 -11.21
C LYS A 65 4.98 -26.60 -11.99
N LEU A 66 4.55 -27.81 -12.30
CA LEU A 66 3.29 -28.03 -13.01
C LEU A 66 2.35 -28.89 -12.16
N TRP A 67 1.09 -28.52 -12.14
CA TRP A 67 0.02 -29.25 -11.45
C TRP A 67 -1.05 -29.63 -12.45
N LYS A 68 -1.39 -30.91 -12.52
CA LYS A 68 -2.57 -31.39 -13.26
C LYS A 68 -3.82 -31.08 -12.44
N VAL A 69 -4.80 -30.47 -13.09
CA VAL A 69 -6.11 -30.10 -12.53
C VAL A 69 -7.20 -30.40 -13.55
N ASN A 70 -8.46 -30.23 -13.15
CA ASN A 70 -9.60 -30.32 -14.05
C ASN A 70 -10.63 -29.25 -13.63
N ILE A 71 -10.33 -27.98 -13.91
CA ILE A 71 -11.12 -26.84 -13.42
C ILE A 71 -12.13 -26.45 -14.51
N THR A 72 -13.41 -26.43 -14.14
CA THR A 72 -14.50 -25.98 -15.01
C THR A 72 -14.74 -24.47 -14.86
N GLU A 73 -15.34 -23.81 -15.85
CA GLU A 73 -15.68 -22.37 -15.75
C GLU A 73 -16.54 -22.05 -14.52
N LYS A 74 -17.44 -22.97 -14.12
CA LYS A 74 -18.27 -22.82 -12.91
C LYS A 74 -17.44 -22.69 -11.64
N GLU A 75 -16.26 -23.27 -11.63
CA GLU A 75 -15.31 -23.21 -10.52
C GLU A 75 -14.32 -22.05 -10.65
N GLY A 76 -14.44 -21.20 -11.67
CA GLY A 76 -13.54 -20.07 -11.93
C GLY A 76 -13.44 -19.09 -10.76
N HIS A 77 -14.53 -18.88 -10.01
CA HIS A 77 -14.52 -18.04 -8.80
C HIS A 77 -13.52 -18.52 -7.72
N LYS A 78 -13.13 -19.81 -7.73
CA LYS A 78 -12.13 -20.35 -6.80
C LYS A 78 -10.69 -19.98 -7.18
N LEU A 79 -10.45 -19.54 -8.43
CA LEU A 79 -9.12 -19.15 -8.91
C LEU A 79 -8.58 -17.92 -8.17
N GLU A 80 -9.46 -17.01 -7.71
CA GLU A 80 -9.07 -15.84 -6.90
C GLU A 80 -8.37 -16.21 -5.58
N TYR A 81 -8.63 -17.41 -5.07
CA TYR A 81 -8.07 -17.90 -3.81
C TYR A 81 -6.95 -18.93 -4.02
N LEU A 82 -6.58 -19.20 -5.27
CA LEU A 82 -5.61 -20.25 -5.61
C LEU A 82 -4.19 -19.83 -5.22
N LYS A 83 -3.53 -20.70 -4.45
CA LYS A 83 -2.12 -20.57 -4.04
C LYS A 83 -1.45 -21.93 -4.19
N GLU A 84 -0.14 -21.98 -4.41
CA GLU A 84 0.58 -23.25 -4.60
C GLU A 84 0.22 -24.29 -3.53
N ASP A 85 0.23 -23.87 -2.26
CA ASP A 85 0.00 -24.75 -1.11
C ASP A 85 -1.43 -25.35 -1.04
N ASN A 86 -2.40 -24.76 -1.75
CA ASN A 86 -3.80 -25.18 -1.70
C ASN A 86 -4.31 -25.86 -2.99
N ILE A 87 -3.54 -25.89 -4.09
CA ILE A 87 -3.94 -26.51 -5.37
C ILE A 87 -4.43 -27.95 -5.17
N LYS A 88 -3.68 -28.72 -4.37
CA LYS A 88 -4.02 -30.12 -4.08
C LYS A 88 -5.36 -30.27 -3.35
N GLN A 89 -5.66 -29.37 -2.42
CA GLN A 89 -6.87 -29.45 -1.58
C GLN A 89 -8.09 -28.85 -2.28
N MET A 90 -7.92 -27.75 -3.01
CA MET A 90 -9.02 -27.02 -3.65
C MET A 90 -9.48 -27.67 -4.96
N PHE A 91 -8.55 -28.24 -5.74
CA PHE A 91 -8.83 -28.73 -7.10
C PHE A 91 -8.39 -30.18 -7.32
N ASN A 92 -8.14 -30.94 -6.25
CA ASN A 92 -7.59 -32.29 -6.32
C ASN A 92 -6.31 -32.36 -7.19
N GLY A 93 -5.51 -31.30 -7.14
CA GLY A 93 -4.36 -31.15 -8.03
C GLY A 93 -3.29 -32.21 -7.82
N GLU A 94 -2.78 -32.75 -8.92
CA GLU A 94 -1.70 -33.73 -8.93
C GLU A 94 -0.40 -33.07 -9.42
N PHE A 95 0.66 -33.14 -8.59
CA PHE A 95 1.96 -32.58 -8.95
C PHE A 95 2.64 -33.41 -10.04
N LEU A 96 3.06 -32.74 -11.13
CA LEU A 96 3.69 -33.37 -12.29
C LEU A 96 5.21 -33.50 -12.09
N LYS A 97 5.70 -34.73 -12.02
CA LYS A 97 7.14 -35.02 -11.84
C LYS A 97 7.88 -34.95 -13.17
N SER A 98 8.93 -34.12 -13.24
CA SER A 98 9.69 -33.82 -14.48
C SER A 98 10.16 -35.04 -15.28
N HIS A 99 10.53 -36.14 -14.62
CA HIS A 99 11.08 -37.35 -15.25
C HIS A 99 10.02 -38.31 -15.80
N ARG A 100 8.73 -38.08 -15.51
CA ARG A 100 7.65 -38.96 -15.99
C ARG A 100 7.18 -38.52 -17.37
N THR A 101 6.62 -39.46 -18.12
CA THR A 101 6.05 -39.20 -19.44
C THR A 101 4.72 -38.45 -19.32
N LEU A 102 4.42 -37.62 -20.31
CA LEU A 102 3.16 -36.88 -20.39
C LEU A 102 1.95 -37.83 -20.39
N GLU A 103 2.05 -38.93 -21.14
CA GLU A 103 1.03 -39.97 -21.25
C GLU A 103 0.67 -40.62 -19.90
N SER A 104 1.61 -40.66 -18.93
CA SER A 104 1.31 -41.18 -17.59
C SER A 104 0.33 -40.32 -16.79
N TYR A 105 0.21 -39.04 -17.15
CA TYR A 105 -0.69 -38.08 -16.51
C TYR A 105 -1.90 -37.74 -17.37
N PHE A 106 -1.74 -37.75 -18.69
CA PHE A 106 -2.78 -37.47 -19.67
C PHE A 106 -2.89 -38.63 -20.66
N PRO A 107 -3.53 -39.75 -20.26
CA PRO A 107 -3.70 -40.90 -21.13
C PRO A 107 -4.62 -40.58 -22.29
N THR A 108 -4.21 -41.03 -23.46
CA THR A 108 -4.87 -40.78 -24.74
C THR A 108 -6.30 -41.34 -24.83
N ASP A 109 -6.56 -42.41 -24.08
CA ASP A 109 -7.83 -43.14 -24.03
C ASP A 109 -8.86 -42.53 -23.07
N GLN A 110 -8.44 -41.66 -22.15
CA GLN A 110 -9.34 -41.08 -21.13
C GLN A 110 -10.12 -39.86 -21.62
N GLY A 111 -9.67 -39.20 -22.69
CA GLY A 111 -10.28 -37.98 -23.23
C GLY A 111 -10.14 -36.78 -22.27
N LEU A 112 -9.86 -35.59 -22.80
CA LEU A 112 -9.88 -34.35 -22.02
C LEU A 112 -11.10 -33.52 -22.39
N VAL A 113 -11.69 -32.87 -21.38
CA VAL A 113 -12.77 -31.91 -21.60
C VAL A 113 -12.15 -30.63 -22.13
N ALA A 114 -12.32 -30.35 -23.42
CA ALA A 114 -11.59 -29.30 -24.13
C ALA A 114 -11.72 -27.88 -23.53
N GLU A 115 -12.74 -27.62 -22.73
CA GLU A 115 -13.02 -26.31 -22.10
C GLU A 115 -12.37 -26.14 -20.72
N ASN A 116 -11.94 -27.24 -20.09
CA ASN A 116 -11.43 -27.18 -18.73
C ASN A 116 -9.97 -26.75 -18.71
N ILE A 117 -9.54 -26.17 -17.58
CA ILE A 117 -8.12 -25.98 -17.32
C ILE A 117 -7.54 -27.32 -16.92
N HIS A 118 -6.48 -27.73 -17.62
CA HIS A 118 -5.80 -29.01 -17.42
C HIS A 118 -4.53 -28.87 -16.59
N ILE A 119 -3.86 -27.71 -16.66
CA ILE A 119 -2.58 -27.46 -16.00
C ILE A 119 -2.58 -26.11 -15.31
N ILE A 120 -2.15 -26.09 -14.03
CA ILE A 120 -1.67 -24.87 -13.37
C ILE A 120 -0.13 -24.89 -13.41
N ALA A 121 0.45 -23.89 -14.06
CA ALA A 121 1.89 -23.71 -14.14
C ALA A 121 2.36 -22.66 -13.12
N HIS A 122 3.38 -22.99 -12.34
CA HIS A 122 4.03 -22.09 -11.40
C HIS A 122 5.53 -22.03 -11.71
N ALA A 123 5.97 -20.96 -12.37
CA ALA A 123 7.40 -20.68 -12.47
C ALA A 123 7.84 -20.07 -11.12
N SER A 124 8.70 -20.76 -10.37
CA SER A 124 9.38 -20.12 -9.22
C SER A 124 10.22 -18.96 -9.77
N ASP A 125 10.08 -17.76 -9.23
CA ASP A 125 10.53 -16.48 -9.82
C ASP A 125 9.62 -15.87 -10.91
N TYR A 126 8.42 -16.42 -11.13
CA TYR A 126 7.27 -15.65 -11.60
C TYR A 126 6.60 -15.07 -10.36
N PRO A 127 7.03 -13.90 -9.85
CA PRO A 127 6.16 -13.17 -8.95
C PRO A 127 4.87 -12.89 -9.72
N ASN A 128 3.76 -12.83 -9.00
CA ASN A 128 2.52 -12.21 -9.47
C ASN A 128 2.77 -10.73 -9.83
N LYS A 129 3.59 -10.45 -10.85
CA LYS A 129 3.85 -9.12 -11.34
C LYS A 129 2.87 -8.88 -12.47
N ARG A 130 1.70 -8.38 -12.09
CA ARG A 130 1.21 -7.20 -12.83
C ARG A 130 2.42 -6.29 -13.09
N PRO A 131 2.61 -5.74 -14.30
CA PRO A 131 3.63 -4.72 -14.52
C PRO A 131 3.53 -3.73 -13.35
N GLY A 132 4.62 -3.62 -12.57
CA GLY A 132 4.59 -2.84 -11.34
C GLY A 132 4.08 -1.44 -11.65
N LEU A 133 3.25 -0.90 -10.77
CA LEU A 133 2.68 0.43 -10.99
C LEU A 133 3.82 1.44 -11.19
N ASP A 134 3.84 2.11 -12.34
CA ASP A 134 4.65 3.31 -12.46
C ASP A 134 3.92 4.45 -11.78
N PHE A 135 4.20 4.61 -10.49
CA PHE A 135 3.63 5.68 -9.67
C PHE A 135 3.83 7.06 -10.29
N ASN A 136 4.86 7.29 -11.12
CA ASN A 136 5.13 8.60 -11.72
C ASN A 136 4.17 8.94 -12.86
N GLU A 137 3.71 7.93 -13.60
CA GLU A 137 2.83 8.09 -14.76
C GLU A 137 1.35 8.18 -14.38
N ILE A 138 0.98 7.72 -13.18
CA ILE A 138 -0.40 7.76 -12.70
C ILE A 138 -0.81 9.21 -12.38
N PRO A 139 -1.85 9.79 -13.01
CA PRO A 139 -2.27 11.16 -12.78
C PRO A 139 -2.69 11.42 -11.33
N LEU A 140 -2.44 12.66 -10.89
CA LEU A 140 -2.79 13.15 -9.55
C LEU A 140 -3.89 14.22 -9.64
N ASP A 141 -4.84 14.17 -8.72
CA ASP A 141 -5.84 15.19 -8.46
C ASP A 141 -5.60 15.80 -7.07
N LEU A 142 -4.98 16.98 -7.05
CA LEU A 142 -4.67 17.71 -5.83
C LEU A 142 -5.88 18.43 -5.22
N ASN A 143 -7.02 18.47 -5.93
CA ASN A 143 -8.26 19.07 -5.44
C ASN A 143 -9.15 18.05 -4.71
N ARG A 144 -8.77 16.77 -4.74
CA ARG A 144 -9.50 15.70 -4.06
C ARG A 144 -9.50 15.96 -2.55
N PRO A 145 -10.66 15.88 -1.87
CA PRO A 145 -10.70 16.09 -0.43
C PRO A 145 -9.85 15.04 0.30
N PRO A 146 -9.23 15.40 1.43
CA PRO A 146 -8.44 14.45 2.22
C PRO A 146 -9.25 13.23 2.66
N THR A 147 -8.58 12.09 2.80
CA THR A 147 -9.21 10.85 3.26
C THR A 147 -9.96 11.07 4.57
N GLN A 148 -11.20 10.61 4.64
CA GLN A 148 -12.00 10.71 5.85
C GLN A 148 -11.44 9.75 6.92
N LEU A 149 -11.11 10.27 8.09
CA LEU A 149 -10.53 9.46 9.18
C LEU A 149 -11.59 8.86 10.11
N LEU A 150 -12.82 9.42 10.10
CA LEU A 150 -13.91 9.03 10.98
C LEU A 150 -15.12 8.54 10.18
N PHE A 151 -15.50 7.28 10.35
CA PHE A 151 -16.66 6.68 9.67
C PHE A 151 -17.89 6.48 10.58
N SER A 152 -17.80 6.86 11.85
CA SER A 152 -18.92 6.75 12.79
C SER A 152 -19.88 7.93 12.67
N SER A 153 -21.04 7.81 13.34
CA SER A 153 -22.05 8.88 13.43
C SER A 153 -21.50 10.20 13.99
N GLY A 154 -20.39 10.16 14.72
CA GLY A 154 -19.69 11.34 15.20
C GLY A 154 -19.18 12.26 14.08
N LEU A 155 -19.18 11.84 12.81
CA LEU A 155 -18.87 12.71 11.66
C LEU A 155 -19.91 13.82 11.47
N SER A 156 -21.20 13.50 11.62
CA SER A 156 -22.29 14.43 11.33
C SER A 156 -22.53 15.44 12.45
N TRP A 157 -21.88 15.26 13.59
CA TRP A 157 -22.03 16.16 14.73
C TRP A 157 -21.36 17.51 14.45
N ALA A 158 -21.92 18.59 14.97
CA ALA A 158 -21.26 19.89 14.95
C ALA A 158 -19.92 19.80 15.68
N TYR A 159 -18.83 20.21 15.01
CA TYR A 159 -17.51 20.18 15.63
C TYR A 159 -17.42 21.19 16.76
N GLN A 160 -16.87 20.76 17.90
CA GLN A 160 -16.65 21.60 19.07
C GLN A 160 -15.16 21.70 19.36
N GLU A 161 -14.59 22.81 18.94
CA GLU A 161 -13.16 23.12 19.11
C GLU A 161 -12.80 23.32 20.59
N SER A 162 -11.58 22.91 20.97
CA SER A 162 -11.01 23.19 22.30
C SER A 162 -10.28 24.56 22.28
N PRO A 163 -10.66 25.51 23.14
CA PRO A 163 -9.94 26.78 23.28
C PRO A 163 -8.47 26.59 23.69
N GLU A 164 -8.17 25.55 24.45
CA GLU A 164 -6.81 25.19 24.85
C GLU A 164 -5.99 24.71 23.65
N MET A 165 -6.59 23.90 22.77
CA MET A 165 -5.96 23.45 21.53
C MET A 165 -5.66 24.64 20.63
N GLU A 166 -6.61 25.55 20.46
CA GLU A 166 -6.43 26.81 19.72
C GLU A 166 -5.24 27.61 20.26
N LYS A 167 -5.18 27.82 21.57
CA LYS A 167 -4.08 28.57 22.22
C LYS A 167 -2.71 27.94 21.96
N VAL A 168 -2.62 26.61 22.07
CA VAL A 168 -1.37 25.88 21.80
C VAL A 168 -0.98 26.01 20.33
N LEU A 169 -1.91 25.79 19.41
CA LEU A 169 -1.64 25.86 17.97
C LEU A 169 -1.20 27.25 17.52
N LYS A 170 -1.86 28.31 18.01
CA LYS A 170 -1.54 29.69 17.67
C LYS A 170 -0.08 30.05 17.95
N GLY A 171 0.43 29.67 19.13
CA GLY A 171 1.83 29.92 19.50
C GLY A 171 2.80 29.03 18.72
N ARG A 172 2.54 27.72 18.70
CA ARG A 172 3.50 26.72 18.23
C ARG A 172 3.63 26.68 16.71
N VAL A 173 2.56 26.88 15.96
CA VAL A 173 2.61 26.96 14.50
C VAL A 173 3.32 28.24 14.05
N ARG A 174 3.12 29.36 14.77
CA ARG A 174 3.86 30.59 14.49
C ARG A 174 5.36 30.45 14.75
N GLU A 175 5.74 29.82 15.86
CA GLU A 175 7.14 29.49 16.16
C GLU A 175 7.76 28.62 15.06
N LEU A 176 7.07 27.55 14.66
CA LEU A 176 7.48 26.67 13.56
C LEU A 176 7.68 27.46 12.26
N TYR A 177 6.74 28.33 11.90
CA TYR A 177 6.83 29.14 10.68
C TYR A 177 8.03 30.10 10.70
N ASN A 178 8.31 30.72 11.84
CA ASN A 178 9.46 31.59 12.00
C ASN A 178 10.78 30.83 11.79
N VAL A 179 10.89 29.61 12.34
CA VAL A 179 12.06 28.73 12.19
C VAL A 179 12.21 28.26 10.74
N TYR A 180 11.10 27.92 10.09
CA TYR A 180 11.05 27.57 8.67
C TYR A 180 11.58 28.72 7.80
N LYS A 181 11.13 29.97 8.04
CA LYS A 181 11.57 31.14 7.27
C LYS A 181 13.08 31.40 7.34
N VAL A 182 13.70 31.14 8.49
CA VAL A 182 15.15 31.35 8.67
C VAL A 182 15.98 30.10 8.36
N ASN A 183 15.34 29.03 7.87
CA ASN A 183 15.99 27.76 7.52
C ASN A 183 16.78 27.11 8.68
N LYS A 184 16.24 27.19 9.91
CA LYS A 184 16.87 26.64 11.12
C LYS A 184 16.06 25.52 11.75
N ARG A 185 15.36 24.73 10.93
CA ARG A 185 14.56 23.60 11.42
C ARG A 185 15.49 22.51 11.92
N ASP A 186 15.23 22.06 13.14
CA ASP A 186 15.86 20.89 13.75
C ASP A 186 14.85 20.14 14.63
N LYS A 187 15.32 19.06 15.24
CA LYS A 187 14.47 18.20 16.09
C LYS A 187 13.92 18.91 17.32
N ILE A 188 14.56 19.97 17.84
CA ILE A 188 14.14 20.64 19.08
C ILE A 188 13.29 21.91 18.82
N THR A 189 13.34 22.45 17.61
CA THR A 189 12.64 23.67 17.19
C THR A 189 11.39 23.38 16.36
N THR A 190 11.26 22.17 15.81
CA THR A 190 10.21 21.80 14.88
C THR A 190 9.26 20.79 15.54
N PRO A 191 8.06 21.20 15.99
CA PRO A 191 7.18 20.28 16.71
C PRO A 191 6.47 19.28 15.79
N ILE A 192 6.26 18.07 16.30
CA ILE A 192 5.21 17.16 15.83
C ILE A 192 4.07 17.21 16.85
N PHE A 193 2.85 17.47 16.38
CA PHE A 193 1.67 17.54 17.23
C PHE A 193 1.11 16.14 17.49
N LEU A 194 0.62 15.90 18.71
CA LEU A 194 0.11 14.60 19.13
C LEU A 194 -1.29 14.72 19.72
N MET A 195 -2.22 13.92 19.22
CA MET A 195 -3.57 13.77 19.76
C MET A 195 -3.70 12.39 20.38
N THR A 196 -3.60 12.30 21.72
CA THR A 196 -3.66 11.00 22.43
C THR A 196 -4.84 10.96 23.40
N ALA A 197 -5.65 9.90 23.31
CA ALA A 197 -6.80 9.64 24.17
C ALA A 197 -7.34 8.22 23.94
N GLY A 198 -8.21 7.73 24.82
CA GLY A 198 -8.86 6.43 24.64
C GLY A 198 -9.66 6.29 23.34
N GLY A 199 -10.04 5.05 23.01
CA GLY A 199 -10.97 4.78 21.91
C GLY A 199 -12.28 5.54 22.11
N GLY A 200 -12.84 6.11 21.03
CA GLY A 200 -14.10 6.88 21.10
C GLY A 200 -13.99 8.31 21.61
N CYS A 201 -12.82 8.79 22.06
CA CYS A 201 -12.64 10.16 22.56
C CYS A 201 -12.53 11.25 21.49
N GLY A 202 -12.86 10.98 20.22
CA GLY A 202 -12.87 11.99 19.15
C GLY A 202 -11.49 12.36 18.56
N LYS A 203 -10.45 11.52 18.69
CA LYS A 203 -9.12 11.76 18.10
C LYS A 203 -9.18 12.00 16.59
N SER A 204 -9.68 11.02 15.84
CA SER A 204 -9.79 11.08 14.38
C SER A 204 -10.71 12.24 13.93
N ARG A 205 -11.68 12.64 14.77
CA ARG A 205 -12.49 13.85 14.50
C ARG A 205 -11.65 15.12 14.60
N ASN A 206 -10.90 15.30 15.69
CA ASN A 206 -10.03 16.47 15.86
C ASN A 206 -8.96 16.53 14.78
N ALA A 207 -8.36 15.39 14.44
CA ALA A 207 -7.43 15.27 13.33
C ALA A 207 -8.07 15.67 11.98
N THR A 208 -9.30 15.22 11.69
CA THR A 208 -10.03 15.60 10.47
C THR A 208 -10.30 17.11 10.38
N GLU A 209 -10.61 17.76 11.49
CA GLU A 209 -10.92 19.20 11.54
C GLU A 209 -9.67 20.08 11.69
N PHE A 210 -8.51 19.47 11.96
CA PHE A 210 -7.24 20.14 12.20
C PHE A 210 -6.87 21.20 11.13
N PRO A 211 -6.99 20.94 9.81
CA PRO A 211 -6.71 21.95 8.80
C PRO A 211 -7.66 23.15 8.86
N LYS A 212 -8.94 22.92 9.16
CA LYS A 212 -9.94 24.00 9.28
C LYS A 212 -9.69 24.85 10.52
N VAL A 213 -9.31 24.22 11.63
CA VAL A 213 -8.91 24.92 12.85
C VAL A 213 -7.70 25.81 12.59
N LEU A 214 -6.66 25.30 11.93
CA LEU A 214 -5.50 26.11 11.56
C LEU A 214 -5.89 27.32 10.70
N ASN A 215 -6.69 27.11 9.65
CA ASN A 215 -7.18 28.21 8.81
C ASN A 215 -7.97 29.25 9.61
N LYS A 216 -8.82 28.83 10.55
CA LYS A 216 -9.58 29.73 11.43
C LYS A 216 -8.66 30.55 12.34
N ILE A 217 -7.68 29.91 12.99
CA ILE A 217 -6.74 30.57 13.92
C ILE A 217 -5.93 31.66 13.23
N PHE A 218 -5.57 31.42 11.97
CA PHE A 218 -4.69 32.27 11.19
C PHE A 218 -5.41 33.04 10.06
N ALA A 219 -6.74 33.17 10.09
CA ALA A 219 -7.55 33.79 9.03
C ALA A 219 -7.31 35.29 8.76
N ASN A 220 -6.40 35.94 9.50
CA ASN A 220 -6.00 37.33 9.26
C ASN A 220 -4.47 37.48 9.38
N ASP A 221 -3.76 36.37 9.28
CA ASP A 221 -2.32 36.32 9.38
C ASP A 221 -1.72 36.58 7.99
N PRO A 222 -1.01 37.70 7.77
CA PRO A 222 -0.58 38.08 6.42
C PRO A 222 0.38 37.08 5.77
N GLU A 223 0.99 36.19 6.55
CA GLU A 223 1.94 35.20 6.06
C GLU A 223 1.38 33.78 6.15
N LEU A 224 0.77 33.42 7.28
CA LEU A 224 0.27 32.06 7.49
C LEU A 224 -1.07 31.78 6.81
N GLU A 225 -1.95 32.78 6.67
CA GLU A 225 -3.25 32.59 6.02
C GLU A 225 -3.12 32.07 4.58
N PRO A 226 -2.41 32.74 3.65
CA PRO A 226 -2.28 32.26 2.28
C PRO A 226 -1.53 30.92 2.22
N CYS A 227 -0.59 30.71 3.14
CA CYS A 227 0.18 29.48 3.24
C CYS A 227 -0.69 28.28 3.61
N LEU A 228 -1.62 28.44 4.56
CA LEU A 228 -2.51 27.40 5.05
C LEU A 228 -3.71 27.15 4.12
N GLN A 229 -4.21 28.18 3.44
CA GLN A 229 -5.25 28.04 2.41
C GLN A 229 -4.78 27.21 1.22
N GLU A 230 -3.51 27.36 0.83
CA GLU A 230 -2.89 26.61 -0.27
C GLU A 230 -2.25 25.28 0.16
N ALA A 231 -2.31 24.93 1.44
CA ALA A 231 -1.64 23.76 1.98
C ALA A 231 -2.25 22.46 1.46
N LEU A 232 -1.39 21.53 1.04
CA LEU A 232 -1.78 20.17 0.71
C LEU A 232 -2.02 19.39 2.01
N THR A 233 -3.24 18.92 2.22
CA THR A 233 -3.58 18.12 3.40
C THR A 233 -3.56 16.64 3.05
N PHE A 234 -2.74 15.85 3.73
CA PHE A 234 -2.71 14.40 3.62
C PHE A 234 -3.19 13.74 4.91
N ASN A 235 -4.27 12.98 4.81
CA ASN A 235 -4.81 12.15 5.89
C ASN A 235 -4.36 10.70 5.67
N VAL A 236 -3.28 10.33 6.33
CA VAL A 236 -2.68 8.99 6.31
C VAL A 236 -3.28 8.19 7.46
N SER A 237 -4.16 7.23 7.15
CA SER A 237 -4.74 6.35 8.17
C SER A 237 -3.99 5.02 8.25
N PHE A 238 -3.58 4.62 9.46
CA PHE A 238 -3.15 3.27 9.79
C PHE A 238 -4.27 2.42 10.40
N GLU A 239 -5.50 2.90 10.28
CA GLU A 239 -6.74 2.25 10.69
C GLU A 239 -7.66 2.03 9.47
N ASN A 240 -8.79 1.37 9.71
CA ASN A 240 -9.89 1.21 8.75
C ASN A 240 -9.41 0.70 7.37
N ASP A 241 -9.87 1.31 6.28
CA ASP A 241 -9.67 0.86 4.90
C ASP A 241 -8.19 0.81 4.46
N THR A 242 -7.32 1.57 5.13
CA THR A 242 -5.88 1.59 4.88
C THR A 242 -5.08 1.12 6.10
N ARG A 243 -5.66 0.23 6.92
CA ARG A 243 -5.00 -0.34 8.10
C ARG A 243 -3.60 -0.84 7.76
N ILE A 244 -2.64 -0.52 8.63
CA ILE A 244 -1.26 -0.96 8.45
C ILE A 244 -1.14 -2.47 8.67
N ASP A 245 -0.53 -3.16 7.72
CA ASP A 245 -0.17 -4.58 7.84
C ASP A 245 1.32 -4.71 8.17
N THR A 246 1.64 -4.81 9.45
CA THR A 246 3.03 -4.85 9.92
C THR A 246 3.82 -6.07 9.44
N SER A 247 3.17 -7.08 8.86
CA SER A 247 3.85 -8.26 8.29
C SER A 247 4.31 -8.03 6.84
N MET A 248 3.63 -7.16 6.10
CA MET A 248 3.92 -6.85 4.69
C MET A 248 4.56 -5.47 4.52
N GLU A 249 4.19 -4.52 5.36
CA GLU A 249 4.56 -3.11 5.26
C GLU A 249 5.74 -2.79 6.18
N THR A 250 6.97 -3.04 5.70
CA THR A 250 8.19 -2.88 6.51
C THR A 250 8.94 -1.56 6.29
N ASN A 251 8.74 -0.90 5.15
CA ASN A 251 9.41 0.37 4.82
C ASN A 251 8.51 1.57 5.18
N ALA A 252 8.82 2.25 6.28
CA ALA A 252 8.06 3.39 6.80
C ALA A 252 7.83 4.52 5.78
N ASN A 253 8.84 4.86 4.97
CA ASN A 253 8.71 5.92 3.97
C ASN A 253 7.68 5.54 2.91
N SER A 254 7.77 4.31 2.38
CA SER A 254 6.81 3.74 1.42
C SER A 254 5.41 3.64 2.01
N VAL A 255 5.28 3.24 3.28
CA VAL A 255 3.99 3.14 3.99
C VAL A 255 3.22 4.45 4.02
N ILE A 256 3.90 5.55 4.36
CA ILE A 256 3.31 6.90 4.36
C ILE A 256 3.06 7.35 2.92
N ALA A 257 4.04 7.15 2.03
CA ALA A 257 3.97 7.57 0.63
C ALA A 257 2.80 6.91 -0.11
N LYS A 258 2.64 5.59 -0.03
CA LYS A 258 1.55 4.86 -0.67
C LYS A 258 0.18 5.39 -0.26
N ARG A 259 -0.01 5.76 1.02
CA ARG A 259 -1.27 6.36 1.52
C ARG A 259 -1.46 7.80 1.06
N MET A 260 -0.40 8.61 1.05
CA MET A 260 -0.44 9.95 0.46
C MET A 260 -0.86 9.86 -1.01
N PHE A 261 -0.24 8.95 -1.77
CA PHE A 261 -0.53 8.72 -3.18
C PHE A 261 -1.96 8.20 -3.39
N TYR A 262 -2.41 7.23 -2.61
CA TYR A 262 -3.77 6.69 -2.69
C TYR A 262 -4.84 7.78 -2.52
N GLN A 263 -4.59 8.75 -1.64
CA GLN A 263 -5.50 9.88 -1.45
C GLN A 263 -5.64 10.75 -2.70
N ILE A 264 -4.54 11.02 -3.42
CA ILE A 264 -4.50 12.00 -4.51
C ILE A 264 -4.44 11.41 -5.92
N GLN A 265 -4.35 10.10 -6.09
CA GLN A 265 -4.41 9.48 -7.41
C GLN A 265 -5.81 9.62 -8.03
N SER A 266 -5.89 9.84 -9.34
CA SER A 266 -7.17 9.98 -10.07
C SER A 266 -7.49 8.81 -11.00
N SER A 267 -6.68 7.75 -11.00
CA SER A 267 -6.85 6.55 -11.82
C SER A 267 -7.87 5.53 -11.29
N GLY A 268 -8.46 5.77 -10.12
CA GLY A 268 -9.45 4.86 -9.53
C GLY A 268 -8.86 3.55 -8.99
N LEU A 269 -7.53 3.49 -8.80
CA LEU A 269 -6.85 2.33 -8.22
C LEU A 269 -7.36 2.06 -6.81
N GLN A 270 -7.57 0.79 -6.49
CA GLN A 270 -7.93 0.34 -5.16
C GLN A 270 -6.72 0.35 -4.23
N TRP A 271 -6.95 0.48 -2.92
CA TRP A 271 -5.87 0.48 -1.93
C TRP A 271 -5.01 -0.79 -2.00
N THR A 272 -5.63 -1.96 -2.17
CA THR A 272 -4.92 -3.24 -2.25
C THR A 272 -3.96 -3.30 -3.44
N GLU A 273 -4.33 -2.72 -4.58
CA GLU A 273 -3.48 -2.66 -5.77
C GLU A 273 -2.22 -1.83 -5.53
N ILE A 274 -2.33 -0.73 -4.77
CA ILE A 274 -1.19 0.12 -4.41
C ILE A 274 -0.35 -0.51 -3.30
N ARG A 275 -1.00 -1.05 -2.27
CA ARG A 275 -0.34 -1.68 -1.11
C ARG A 275 0.50 -2.87 -1.54
N ASP A 276 -0.09 -3.76 -2.33
CA ASP A 276 0.51 -5.05 -2.72
C ASP A 276 1.44 -4.91 -3.94
N ASP A 277 1.53 -3.72 -4.55
CA ASP A 277 2.49 -3.46 -5.61
C ASP A 277 3.94 -3.68 -5.13
N THR A 278 4.62 -4.57 -5.86
CA THR A 278 6.03 -4.97 -5.65
C THR A 278 6.98 -4.27 -6.62
N GLY A 279 6.49 -3.29 -7.39
CA GLY A 279 7.27 -2.44 -8.27
C GLY A 279 8.10 -1.41 -7.50
N GLN A 280 8.47 -0.34 -8.20
CA GLN A 280 9.21 0.75 -7.57
C GLN A 280 8.29 1.53 -6.62
N SER A 281 8.40 1.27 -5.32
CA SER A 281 7.60 1.97 -4.31
C SER A 281 7.82 3.48 -4.35
N PRO A 282 6.76 4.29 -4.20
CA PRO A 282 6.89 5.73 -4.12
C PRO A 282 7.55 6.11 -2.79
N THR A 283 8.19 7.28 -2.77
CA THR A 283 8.69 7.90 -1.54
C THR A 283 7.88 9.17 -1.25
N ILE A 284 7.87 9.58 0.02
CA ILE A 284 7.20 10.82 0.46
C ILE A 284 7.70 12.01 -0.38
N LEU A 285 9.03 12.10 -0.54
CA LEU A 285 9.66 13.17 -1.30
C LEU A 285 9.27 13.14 -2.79
N ASN A 286 9.17 11.95 -3.41
CA ASN A 286 8.76 11.83 -4.80
C ASN A 286 7.32 12.33 -5.00
N ILE A 287 6.41 11.99 -4.09
CA ILE A 287 5.02 12.48 -4.13
C ILE A 287 4.99 14.00 -4.00
N LEU A 288 5.69 14.57 -3.02
CA LEU A 288 5.72 16.01 -2.82
C LEU A 288 6.34 16.75 -4.01
N LYS A 289 7.40 16.21 -4.63
CA LYS A 289 7.97 16.77 -5.86
C LYS A 289 6.96 16.79 -7.00
N ARG A 290 6.16 15.74 -7.16
CA ARG A 290 5.09 15.68 -8.17
C ARG A 290 3.99 16.70 -7.88
N CYS A 291 3.58 16.84 -6.62
CA CYS A 291 2.64 17.89 -6.22
C CYS A 291 3.18 19.30 -6.53
N ALA A 292 4.46 19.57 -6.24
CA ALA A 292 5.10 20.86 -6.51
C ALA A 292 5.14 21.16 -8.02
N LYS A 293 5.49 20.15 -8.83
CA LYS A 293 5.49 20.25 -10.30
C LYS A 293 4.09 20.59 -10.82
N GLN A 294 3.05 19.95 -10.32
CA GLN A 294 1.66 20.20 -10.75
C GLN A 294 1.14 21.57 -10.28
N LYS A 295 1.52 22.03 -9.08
CA LYS A 295 1.24 23.40 -8.60
C LYS A 295 2.12 24.48 -9.25
N ASN A 296 3.11 24.10 -10.07
CA ASN A 296 4.10 25.00 -10.67
C ASN A 296 4.85 25.86 -9.63
N VAL A 297 5.27 25.23 -8.52
CA VAL A 297 6.04 25.87 -7.45
C VAL A 297 7.26 25.05 -7.07
N GLU A 298 8.27 25.70 -6.51
CA GLU A 298 9.41 25.01 -5.91
C GLU A 298 8.96 24.14 -4.73
N LEU A 299 9.56 22.97 -4.54
CA LEU A 299 9.23 22.04 -3.44
C LEU A 299 9.22 22.74 -2.08
N LYS A 300 10.22 23.58 -1.79
CA LYS A 300 10.32 24.31 -0.51
C LYS A 300 9.18 25.30 -0.29
N LYS A 301 8.50 25.78 -1.35
CA LYS A 301 7.40 26.75 -1.28
C LYS A 301 6.04 26.07 -1.05
N LEU A 302 5.97 24.74 -1.09
CA LEU A 302 4.76 24.04 -0.68
C LEU A 302 4.56 24.15 0.84
N ALA A 303 3.29 24.14 1.23
CA ALA A 303 2.85 23.91 2.60
C ALA A 303 2.11 22.57 2.64
N VAL A 304 2.38 21.77 3.66
CA VAL A 304 1.82 20.43 3.82
C VAL A 304 1.29 20.28 5.24
N ILE A 305 0.04 19.83 5.36
CA ILE A 305 -0.54 19.37 6.62
C ILE A 305 -0.56 17.85 6.55
N LEU A 306 0.29 17.20 7.32
CA LEU A 306 0.39 15.74 7.36
C LEU A 306 -0.28 15.22 8.63
N ILE A 307 -1.39 14.52 8.47
CA ILE A 307 -2.11 13.89 9.56
C ILE A 307 -1.89 12.38 9.47
N VAL A 308 -1.36 11.79 10.53
CA VAL A 308 -1.13 10.34 10.64
C VAL A 308 -2.00 9.76 11.75
N ASP A 309 -3.08 9.09 11.36
CA ASP A 309 -4.10 8.57 12.27
C ASP A 309 -3.80 7.12 12.66
N GLY A 310 -3.92 6.81 13.95
CA GLY A 310 -3.84 5.44 14.44
C GLY A 310 -2.42 4.88 14.55
N MET A 311 -1.45 5.70 14.96
CA MET A 311 -0.05 5.29 15.09
C MET A 311 0.17 4.08 16.00
N GLN A 312 -0.73 3.81 16.94
CA GLN A 312 -0.63 2.62 17.80
C GLN A 312 -0.67 1.31 17.02
N ASN A 313 -1.22 1.30 15.80
CA ASN A 313 -1.27 0.08 14.97
C ASN A 313 0.10 -0.29 14.39
N ALA A 314 1.10 0.60 14.46
CA ALA A 314 2.47 0.29 14.09
C ALA A 314 3.30 -0.30 15.24
N LEU A 315 2.74 -0.40 16.45
CA LEU A 315 3.38 -1.05 17.60
C LEU A 315 3.06 -2.55 17.56
N ILE A 316 4.10 -3.37 17.38
CA ILE A 316 4.04 -4.83 17.44
C ILE A 316 4.29 -5.30 18.88
N ASN A 317 5.24 -4.69 19.58
CA ASN A 317 5.54 -4.96 20.99
C ASN A 317 5.51 -3.67 21.82
N ASP A 318 5.27 -3.80 23.13
CA ASP A 318 5.25 -2.67 24.07
C ASP A 318 6.60 -1.92 24.13
N ASP A 319 7.71 -2.60 23.82
CA ASP A 319 9.07 -2.05 23.80
C ASP A 319 9.51 -1.51 22.43
N ASP A 320 8.65 -1.52 21.41
CA ASP A 320 9.03 -1.13 20.04
C ASP A 320 9.60 0.28 19.96
N GLY A 321 9.19 1.16 20.85
CA GLY A 321 9.75 2.50 20.98
C GLY A 321 11.21 2.58 21.43
N ASN A 322 11.69 1.55 22.13
CA ASN A 322 13.10 1.41 22.50
C ASN A 322 13.89 0.62 21.46
N ILE A 323 13.20 -0.03 20.51
CA ILE A 323 13.82 -0.80 19.42
C ILE A 323 13.98 0.12 18.22
N GLN A 324 15.21 0.54 17.94
CA GLN A 324 15.52 1.50 16.87
C GLN A 324 15.01 1.04 15.48
N ASN A 325 14.96 -0.27 15.25
CA ASN A 325 14.53 -0.86 13.98
C ASN A 325 13.04 -1.25 13.95
N SER A 326 12.23 -0.85 14.95
CA SER A 326 10.79 -1.07 14.89
C SER A 326 10.16 -0.24 13.78
N LEU A 327 9.05 -0.73 13.21
CA LEU A 327 8.29 0.00 12.22
C LEU A 327 7.76 1.32 12.79
N PHE A 328 7.32 1.31 14.05
CA PHE A 328 6.92 2.50 14.78
C PHE A 328 8.00 3.59 14.81
N ASN A 329 9.21 3.25 15.26
CA ASN A 329 10.32 4.21 15.32
C ASN A 329 10.75 4.67 13.93
N SER A 330 10.69 3.77 12.95
CA SER A 330 10.97 4.11 11.55
C SER A 330 9.96 5.14 11.03
N LEU A 331 8.66 4.95 11.27
CA LEU A 331 7.60 5.91 10.91
C LEU A 331 7.82 7.27 11.55
N MET A 332 8.09 7.32 12.85
CA MET A 332 8.34 8.57 13.54
C MET A 332 9.63 9.25 13.09
N THR A 333 10.64 8.46 12.72
CA THR A 333 11.88 8.97 12.13
C THR A 333 11.63 9.59 10.75
N GLU A 334 10.84 8.96 9.89
CA GLU A 334 10.47 9.51 8.58
C GLU A 334 9.69 10.83 8.71
N ILE A 335 8.74 10.91 9.65
CA ILE A 335 8.01 12.15 9.92
C ILE A 335 8.96 13.23 10.46
N SER A 336 9.86 12.87 11.38
CA SER A 336 10.89 13.78 11.93
C SER A 336 11.81 14.33 10.83
N ILE A 337 12.31 13.46 9.95
CA ILE A 337 13.13 13.86 8.80
C ILE A 337 12.34 14.81 7.90
N LEU A 338 11.07 14.50 7.62
CA LEU A 338 10.23 15.30 6.75
C LEU A 338 10.02 16.73 7.31
N VAL A 339 9.72 16.87 8.60
CA VAL A 339 9.46 18.19 9.21
C VAL A 339 10.74 19.00 9.43
N THR A 340 11.87 18.34 9.72
CA THR A 340 13.15 19.02 10.03
C THR A 340 14.01 19.32 8.81
N ASN A 341 13.77 18.67 7.67
CA ASN A 341 14.58 18.88 6.48
C ASN A 341 14.37 20.30 5.91
N ASN A 342 15.46 21.06 5.86
CA ASN A 342 15.48 22.42 5.35
C ASN A 342 15.18 22.54 3.84
N GLU A 343 15.42 21.48 3.07
CA GLU A 343 15.06 21.39 1.65
C GLU A 343 13.61 20.91 1.41
N SER A 344 12.91 20.49 2.48
CA SER A 344 11.50 20.08 2.43
C SER A 344 10.55 21.28 2.55
N PRO A 345 9.28 21.14 2.12
CA PRO A 345 8.25 22.14 2.36
C PRO A 345 8.05 22.51 3.82
N LEU A 346 7.25 23.55 4.10
CA LEU A 346 6.68 23.73 5.43
C LEU A 346 5.74 22.55 5.71
N VAL A 347 6.03 21.76 6.74
CA VAL A 347 5.21 20.59 7.11
C VAL A 347 4.70 20.78 8.53
N ILE A 348 3.38 20.77 8.69
CA ILE A 348 2.70 20.74 9.98
C ILE A 348 2.20 19.31 10.18
N ALA A 349 2.92 18.53 11.00
CA ALA A 349 2.60 17.12 11.22
C ALA A 349 1.78 16.93 12.51
N CYS A 350 0.70 16.14 12.43
CA CYS A 350 -0.13 15.75 13.57
C CYS A 350 -0.34 14.23 13.57
N CYS A 351 0.02 13.55 14.66
CA CYS A 351 -0.22 12.12 14.82
C CYS A 351 -1.31 11.86 15.87
N THR A 352 -2.10 10.80 15.67
CA THR A 352 -3.05 10.34 16.69
C THR A 352 -2.65 8.98 17.26
N SER A 353 -2.98 8.73 18.53
CA SER A 353 -2.77 7.42 19.14
C SER A 353 -3.77 7.10 20.26
N SER A 354 -4.23 5.85 20.33
CA SER A 354 -5.18 5.38 21.35
C SER A 354 -4.55 4.97 22.69
N LEU A 355 -3.23 4.72 22.74
CA LEU A 355 -2.53 4.21 23.92
C LEU A 355 -1.52 5.25 24.43
N SER A 356 -2.01 6.36 24.99
CA SER A 356 -1.14 7.47 25.43
C SER A 356 0.04 7.01 26.28
N GLY A 357 -0.17 6.08 27.22
CA GLY A 357 0.90 5.56 28.08
C GLY A 357 2.02 4.81 27.34
N ILE A 358 1.67 3.89 26.45
CA ILE A 358 2.65 3.07 25.71
C ILE A 358 3.27 3.87 24.57
N PHE A 359 2.46 4.65 23.85
CA PHE A 359 2.95 5.52 22.79
C PHE A 359 3.92 6.59 23.29
N ILE A 360 3.64 7.21 24.45
CA ILE A 360 4.55 8.20 25.05
C ILE A 360 5.80 7.52 25.62
N LYS A 361 5.67 6.35 26.27
CA LYS A 361 6.83 5.56 26.77
C LYS A 361 7.72 5.04 25.64
N ALA A 362 7.11 4.68 24.52
CA ALA A 362 7.79 4.25 23.31
C ALA A 362 8.53 5.41 22.61
N PHE A 363 8.29 6.65 23.00
CA PHE A 363 8.86 7.80 22.32
C PHE A 363 10.24 8.18 22.89
N ASN A 364 11.25 7.37 22.61
CA ASN A 364 12.63 7.65 23.00
C ASN A 364 13.39 8.40 21.88
N SER A 365 12.90 9.60 21.53
CA SER A 365 13.45 10.44 20.46
C SER A 365 13.68 11.87 20.94
N PRO A 366 14.77 12.54 20.51
CA PRO A 366 14.99 13.96 20.82
C PRO A 366 14.06 14.91 20.05
N GLN A 367 13.11 14.37 19.27
CA GLN A 367 12.11 15.11 18.54
C GLN A 367 11.19 15.89 19.48
N TYR A 368 10.95 17.17 19.17
CA TYR A 368 10.05 18.03 19.90
C TYR A 368 8.61 17.61 19.62
N LEU A 369 7.89 17.22 20.67
CA LEU A 369 6.51 16.73 20.61
C LEU A 369 5.60 17.65 21.40
N ILE A 370 4.42 17.93 20.86
CA ILE A 370 3.43 18.78 21.52
C ILE A 370 2.11 18.03 21.61
N SER A 371 1.73 17.68 22.84
CA SER A 371 0.41 17.10 23.11
C SER A 371 -0.67 18.18 22.91
N LEU A 372 -1.63 17.88 22.04
CA LEU A 372 -2.81 18.69 21.83
C LEU A 372 -3.94 18.20 22.73
N PRO A 373 -4.56 19.09 23.52
CA PRO A 373 -5.66 18.71 24.38
C PRO A 373 -6.87 18.31 23.52
N ILE A 374 -7.45 17.16 23.84
CA ILE A 374 -8.69 16.70 23.22
C ILE A 374 -9.83 17.03 24.17
N ARG A 375 -10.85 17.71 23.65
CA ARG A 375 -12.02 18.07 24.45
C ARG A 375 -12.74 16.81 24.92
N THR A 376 -12.69 16.53 26.22
CA THR A 376 -13.29 15.34 26.84
C THR A 376 -14.78 15.49 27.15
N SER A 377 -15.27 16.73 27.23
CA SER A 377 -16.68 17.05 27.49
C SER A 377 -17.22 17.97 26.40
N LEU A 378 -18.17 17.46 25.61
CA LEU A 378 -18.87 18.21 24.58
C LEU A 378 -20.03 18.98 25.21
N ASP A 379 -20.23 20.21 24.78
CA ASP A 379 -21.46 20.97 25.05
C ASP A 379 -22.67 20.21 24.49
N PRO A 380 -23.83 20.29 25.14
CA PRO A 380 -25.05 19.71 24.62
C PRO A 380 -25.40 20.30 23.24
N PRO A 381 -26.13 19.55 22.38
CA PRO A 381 -26.61 20.06 21.11
C PRO A 381 -27.38 21.36 21.33
N LYS A 382 -27.01 22.42 20.60
CA LYS A 382 -27.80 23.65 20.57
C LYS A 382 -29.03 23.38 19.70
N PHE A 383 -30.18 23.19 20.34
CA PHE A 383 -31.47 23.22 19.64
C PHE A 383 -31.74 24.69 19.26
N PHE A 384 -31.76 24.98 17.97
CA PHE A 384 -32.17 26.28 17.43
C PHE A 384 -33.67 26.30 17.18
#